data_AF-A0A3D0VBD1-F1
#
_entry.id   AF-A0A3D0VBD1-F1
#
_cell.length_a   1.000
_cell.length_b   1.000
_cell.length_c   1.000
_cell.angle_alpha   90.00
_cell.angle_beta   90.00
_cell.angle_gamma   90.00
#
_symmetry.space_group_name_H-M   'P 1'
#
loop_
_entity.id
_entity.type
_entity.pdbx_description
1 polymer ?
#
loop_
_entity_poly.entity_id
_entity_poly.type
_entity_poly.pdbx_seq_one_letter_code
_entity_poly.pdbx_strand_id
1 'polypeptide(L)' 'EKKRTVGVLEGGIEKVEDYLGIQNLYESANTPLIGFLNNAIKAKELFKRDKDYVILDGEVLIVDEHTGRILAGRRYNE' A
#
# COMPACT_ATOMS: atom_id res chain seq x y z
N GLU A 1 11.99 16.36 -0.27
CA GLU A 1 11.23 15.15 -0.65
C GLU A 1 9.81 15.50 -1.09
N LYS A 2 9.35 14.96 -2.22
CA LYS A 2 7.92 15.00 -2.58
C LYS A 2 7.17 14.04 -1.65
N LYS A 3 6.03 14.47 -1.09
CA LYS A 3 5.18 13.60 -0.27
C LYS A 3 4.83 12.34 -1.07
N ARG A 4 5.25 11.16 -0.59
CA ARG A 4 4.93 9.83 -1.17
C ARG A 4 3.47 9.47 -0.85
N THR A 5 2.54 10.17 -1.45
CA THR A 5 1.09 9.97 -1.27
C THR A 5 0.45 9.48 -2.56
N VAL A 6 -0.54 8.59 -2.41
CA VAL A 6 -1.41 8.14 -3.49
C VAL A 6 -2.81 8.68 -3.25
N GLY A 7 -3.52 9.00 -4.32
CA GLY A 7 -4.92 9.40 -4.28
C GLY A 7 -5.68 8.60 -5.33
N VAL A 8 -6.81 8.03 -4.93
CA VAL A 8 -7.69 7.29 -5.84
C VAL A 8 -8.62 8.29 -6.52
N LEU A 9 -8.69 8.23 -7.84
CA LEU A 9 -9.61 9.05 -8.64
C LEU A 9 -11.02 8.46 -8.62
N GLU A 10 -12.01 9.25 -8.98
CA GLU A 10 -13.43 8.88 -9.02
C GLU A 10 -13.69 7.56 -9.78
N GLY A 11 -13.22 7.44 -11.04
CA GLY A 11 -13.37 6.19 -11.79
C GLY A 11 -12.57 4.99 -11.21
N GLY A 12 -11.65 5.24 -10.28
CA GLY A 12 -11.01 4.18 -9.49
C GLY A 12 -11.87 3.73 -8.31
N ILE A 13 -12.57 4.67 -7.68
CA ILE A 13 -13.54 4.40 -6.61
C ILE A 13 -14.70 3.56 -7.18
N GLU A 14 -15.29 3.99 -8.30
CA GLU A 14 -16.39 3.26 -8.96
C GLU A 14 -16.01 1.81 -9.28
N LYS A 15 -14.79 1.59 -9.78
CA LYS A 15 -14.29 0.23 -10.05
C LYS A 15 -14.25 -0.61 -8.79
N VAL A 16 -13.72 -0.06 -7.70
CA VAL A 16 -13.61 -0.79 -6.42
C VAL A 16 -15.00 -1.12 -5.87
N GLU A 17 -15.94 -0.20 -5.99
CA GLU A 17 -17.34 -0.41 -5.59
C GLU A 17 -17.98 -1.56 -6.37
N ASP A 18 -17.82 -1.58 -7.70
CA ASP A 18 -18.28 -2.66 -8.57
C ASP A 18 -17.64 -4.02 -8.23
N TYR A 19 -16.32 -4.06 -8.06
CA TYR A 19 -15.59 -5.29 -7.69
C TYR A 19 -16.03 -5.88 -6.35
N LEU A 20 -16.38 -5.02 -5.39
CA LEU A 20 -16.80 -5.43 -4.05
C LEU A 20 -18.32 -5.60 -3.93
N GLY A 21 -19.09 -5.21 -4.95
CA GLY A 21 -20.55 -5.24 -4.93
C GLY A 21 -21.17 -4.29 -3.90
N ILE A 22 -20.53 -3.16 -3.62
CA ILE A 22 -21.01 -2.14 -2.68
C ILE A 22 -21.46 -0.89 -3.44
N GLN A 23 -22.40 -0.14 -2.85
CA GLN A 23 -22.93 1.06 -3.49
C GLN A 23 -22.08 2.31 -3.23
N ASN A 24 -21.40 2.37 -2.07
CA ASN A 24 -20.63 3.54 -1.68
C ASN A 24 -19.48 3.14 -0.73
N LEU A 25 -18.26 3.32 -1.18
CA LEU A 25 -17.04 3.01 -0.43
C LEU A 25 -16.86 3.92 0.81
N TYR A 26 -17.48 5.10 0.82
CA TYR A 26 -17.37 6.10 1.88
C TYR A 26 -18.45 6.00 2.96
N GLU A 27 -19.30 4.98 2.92
CA GLU A 27 -20.22 4.69 4.01
C GLU A 27 -19.48 4.24 5.27
N SER A 28 -20.02 4.56 6.46
CA SER A 28 -19.39 4.24 7.74
C SER A 28 -19.01 2.77 7.89
N ALA A 29 -19.82 1.85 7.34
CA ALA A 29 -19.56 0.41 7.36
C ALA A 29 -18.32 0.01 6.54
N ASN A 30 -17.96 0.80 5.53
CA ASN A 30 -16.87 0.53 4.59
C ASN A 30 -15.59 1.31 4.90
N THR A 31 -15.58 2.13 5.97
CA THR A 31 -14.43 2.94 6.39
C THR A 31 -13.08 2.16 6.39
N PRO A 32 -12.99 0.91 6.90
CA PRO A 32 -11.73 0.16 6.86
C PRO A 32 -11.23 -0.16 5.44
N LEU A 33 -12.14 -0.34 4.48
CA LEU A 33 -11.82 -0.65 3.08
C LEU A 33 -11.04 0.48 2.41
N ILE A 34 -11.31 1.73 2.80
CA ILE A 34 -10.57 2.91 2.32
C ILE A 34 -9.10 2.81 2.74
N GLY A 35 -8.84 2.42 3.98
CA GLY A 35 -7.48 2.19 4.49
C GLY A 35 -6.78 1.08 3.72
N PHE A 36 -7.45 -0.06 3.55
CA PHE A 36 -6.90 -1.18 2.79
C PHE A 36 -6.61 -0.84 1.33
N LEU A 37 -7.51 -0.12 0.66
CA LEU A 37 -7.34 0.32 -0.72
C LEU A 37 -6.12 1.24 -0.86
N ASN A 38 -6.02 2.25 0.00
CA ASN A 38 -4.89 3.17 0.00
C ASN A 38 -3.58 2.46 0.28
N ASN A 39 -3.54 1.57 1.27
CA ASN A 39 -2.36 0.79 1.61
C ASN A 39 -1.92 -0.14 0.46
N ALA A 40 -2.86 -0.81 -0.20
CA ALA A 40 -2.58 -1.69 -1.32
C ALA A 40 -1.99 -0.93 -2.52
N ILE A 41 -2.57 0.22 -2.88
CA ILE A 41 -2.08 1.05 -3.98
C ILE A 41 -0.72 1.65 -3.62
N LYS A 42 -0.56 2.14 -2.38
CA LYS A 42 0.71 2.68 -1.87
C LYS A 42 1.80 1.61 -1.92
N ALA A 43 1.52 0.40 -1.44
CA ALA A 43 2.43 -0.75 -1.49
C ALA A 43 2.90 -1.04 -2.92
N LYS A 44 1.94 -1.17 -3.86
CA LYS A 44 2.23 -1.50 -5.26
C LYS A 44 3.01 -0.41 -6.00
N GLU A 45 2.59 0.84 -5.85
CA GLU A 45 3.12 1.94 -6.65
C GLU A 45 4.39 2.55 -6.05
N LEU A 46 4.48 2.60 -4.71
CA LEU A 46 5.55 3.31 -4.02
C LEU A 46 6.64 2.39 -3.46
N PHE A 47 6.40 1.11 -3.22
CA PHE A 47 7.42 0.20 -2.70
C PHE A 47 7.84 -0.80 -3.77
N LYS A 48 9.13 -0.82 -4.10
CA LYS A 48 9.70 -1.66 -5.14
C LYS A 48 10.50 -2.79 -4.52
N ARG A 49 10.20 -4.01 -4.98
CA ARG A 49 10.99 -5.20 -4.67
C ARG A 49 12.42 -5.01 -5.19
N ASP A 50 13.39 -5.51 -4.44
CA ASP A 50 14.83 -5.44 -4.70
C ASP A 50 15.42 -4.01 -4.63
N LYS A 51 14.62 -3.04 -4.15
CA LYS A 51 15.07 -1.68 -3.86
C LYS A 51 14.66 -1.21 -2.47
N ASP A 52 13.34 -1.17 -2.20
CA ASP A 52 12.79 -0.75 -0.92
C ASP A 52 12.66 -1.95 0.05
N TYR A 53 12.40 -3.14 -0.48
CA TYR A 53 12.31 -4.38 0.30
C TYR A 53 12.73 -5.61 -0.53
N VAL A 54 13.02 -6.72 0.14
CA VAL A 54 13.24 -8.04 -0.47
C VAL A 54 12.33 -9.08 0.19
N ILE A 55 12.15 -10.22 -0.48
CA ILE A 55 11.44 -11.38 0.08
C ILE A 55 12.45 -12.49 0.31
N LEU A 56 12.63 -12.89 1.55
CA LEU A 56 13.54 -13.97 1.94
C LEU A 56 12.77 -14.92 2.87
N ASP A 57 12.81 -16.22 2.59
CA ASP A 57 12.10 -17.26 3.36
C ASP A 57 10.60 -16.97 3.59
N GLY A 58 9.96 -16.26 2.64
CA GLY A 58 8.56 -15.86 2.73
C GLY A 58 8.30 -14.59 3.55
N GLU A 59 9.33 -13.98 4.14
CA GLU A 59 9.23 -12.75 4.89
C GLU A 59 9.62 -11.52 4.06
N VAL A 60 8.91 -10.41 4.27
CA VAL A 60 9.23 -9.12 3.68
C VAL A 60 10.26 -8.41 4.58
N LEU A 61 11.45 -8.18 4.05
CA LEU A 61 12.55 -7.53 4.75
C LEU A 61 12.85 -6.16 4.14
N ILE A 62 12.88 -5.13 4.97
CA ILE A 62 13.10 -3.75 4.52
C ILE A 62 14.59 -3.53 4.19
N VAL A 63 14.85 -2.84 3.09
CA VAL A 63 16.19 -2.46 2.65
C VAL A 63 16.44 -0.99 2.97
N ASP A 64 17.59 -0.70 3.53
CA ASP A 64 18.07 0.67 3.72
C ASP A 64 18.48 1.30 2.39
N GLU A 65 17.86 2.43 2.01
CA GLU A 65 18.06 3.07 0.70
C GLU A 65 19.50 3.56 0.47
N HIS A 66 20.26 3.84 1.53
CA HIS A 66 21.62 4.40 1.42
C HIS A 66 22.69 3.31 1.36
N THR A 67 22.51 2.24 2.14
CA THR A 67 23.53 1.20 2.34
C THR A 67 23.19 -0.13 1.68
N GLY A 68 21.93 -0.35 1.28
CA GLY A 68 21.43 -1.62 0.76
C GLY A 68 21.34 -2.72 1.81
N ARG A 69 21.55 -2.41 3.09
CA ARG A 69 21.49 -3.39 4.18
C ARG A 69 20.06 -3.76 4.53
N ILE A 70 19.87 -5.01 4.91
CA ILE A 70 18.60 -5.50 5.44
C ILE A 70 18.40 -4.96 6.87
N LEU A 71 17.26 -4.33 7.10
CA LEU A 71 16.85 -3.81 8.41
C LEU A 71 15.95 -4.83 9.12
N ALA A 72 16.57 -5.87 9.68
CA ALA A 72 15.86 -6.95 10.38
C ALA A 72 14.99 -6.40 11.55
N GLY A 73 13.78 -6.96 11.69
CA GLY A 73 12.83 -6.58 12.73
C GLY A 73 12.06 -5.26 12.49
N ARG A 74 12.37 -4.51 11.43
CA ARG A 74 11.58 -3.32 11.06
C ARG A 74 10.36 -3.69 10.23
N ARG A 75 9.29 -2.91 10.41
CA ARG A 75 8.05 -3.00 9.63
C ARG A 75 7.65 -1.61 9.16
N TYR A 76 7.02 -1.55 7.98
CA TYR A 76 6.37 -0.32 7.55
C TYR A 76 5.13 -0.08 8.42
N ASN A 77 4.92 1.18 8.76
CA ASN A 77 3.66 1.62 9.34
C ASN A 77 2.68 1.99 8.22
N GLU A 78 1.40 2.10 8.59
CA GLU A 78 0.36 2.69 7.75
C GLU A 78 0.72 4.13 7.33
#